data_AF-A0A7R9MR82-F1
#
_entry.id   AF-A0A7R9MR82-F1
#
_cell.length_a   1.000
_cell.length_b   1.000
_cell.length_c   1.000
_cell.angle_alpha   90.00
_cell.angle_beta   90.00
_cell.angle_gamma   90.00
#
_symmetry.space_group_name_H-M   'P 1'
#
loop_
_entity.id
_entity.type
_entity.pdbx_description
1 polymer ?
#
loop_
_entity_poly.entity_id
_entity_poly.type
_entity_poly.pdbx_seq_one_letter_code
_entity_poly.pdbx_strand_id
1 'polypeptide(L)'
;EGQVFLLAAKIPHSPQRFTNTIGLVIERERLREEWDALRYLVEGTTDILYERWFYCQDLGSQLVPIIQEFQSTEEYKTGKPSENSILRPAPYSDDKTQELMTPFSLNEWLETNAKEIDKLGSKPLFSNKLKSEVTVFGGNTSHQISSHFETFLLQVATNRGQQQYRI
;
A
#
# COMPACT_ATOMS: atom_id res chain seq x y z
N GLU A 1 -6.22 -3.31 -15.44
CA GLU A 1 -6.31 -4.54 -14.63
C GLU A 1 -4.98 -5.29 -14.71
N GLY A 2 -4.62 -6.10 -13.71
CA GLY A 2 -3.37 -6.89 -13.72
C GLY A 2 -2.08 -6.10 -13.48
N GLN A 3 -2.18 -4.82 -13.15
CA GLN A 3 -1.04 -3.99 -12.80
C GLN A 3 -0.70 -4.10 -11.31
N VAL A 4 0.57 -3.97 -10.99
CA VAL A 4 1.11 -3.89 -9.64
C VAL A 4 1.78 -2.53 -9.41
N PHE A 5 1.76 -2.08 -8.16
CA PHE A 5 2.33 -0.81 -7.74
C PHE A 5 2.74 -0.90 -6.27
N LEU A 6 3.84 -0.25 -5.90
CA LEU A 6 4.32 -0.15 -4.52
C LEU A 6 4.38 1.31 -4.10
N LEU A 7 3.63 1.66 -3.06
CA LEU A 7 3.60 3.00 -2.49
C LEU A 7 4.64 3.12 -1.35
N ALA A 8 5.49 4.12 -1.43
CA ALA A 8 6.44 4.42 -0.36
C ALA A 8 5.73 5.01 0.87
N ALA A 9 6.40 4.93 2.03
CA ALA A 9 5.85 5.42 3.28
C ALA A 9 5.62 6.95 3.27
N LYS A 10 4.64 7.41 4.03
CA LYS A 10 4.34 8.84 4.27
C LYS A 10 3.94 9.65 3.02
N ILE A 11 3.44 8.98 1.99
CA ILE A 11 2.84 9.63 0.83
C ILE A 11 1.32 9.67 1.02
N PRO A 12 0.70 10.87 1.12
CA PRO A 12 -0.76 10.99 1.14
C PRO A 12 -1.37 10.38 -0.11
N HIS A 13 -2.37 9.51 0.05
CA HIS A 13 -3.02 8.81 -1.05
C HIS A 13 -4.53 8.70 -0.80
N SER A 14 -5.31 8.76 -1.88
CA SER A 14 -6.77 8.70 -1.83
C SER A 14 -7.28 7.67 -2.84
N PRO A 15 -7.37 6.39 -2.45
CA PRO A 15 -7.78 5.31 -3.36
C PRO A 15 -9.19 5.54 -3.92
N GLN A 16 -9.32 5.63 -5.24
CA GLN A 16 -10.60 5.71 -5.93
C GLN A 16 -10.90 4.36 -6.59
N ARG A 17 -12.05 3.75 -6.26
CA ARG A 17 -12.48 2.45 -6.79
C ARG A 17 -13.77 2.59 -7.58
N PHE A 18 -13.85 1.88 -8.70
CA PHE A 18 -15.03 1.88 -9.58
C PHE A 18 -15.85 0.60 -9.39
N THR A 19 -17.13 0.65 -9.77
CA THR A 19 -18.04 -0.50 -9.68
C THR A 19 -17.51 -1.69 -10.49
N ASN A 20 -17.76 -2.91 -10.02
CA ASN A 20 -17.35 -4.16 -10.68
C ASN A 20 -15.82 -4.32 -10.80
N THR A 21 -15.06 -3.85 -9.80
CA THR A 21 -13.59 -4.03 -9.73
C THR A 21 -13.18 -4.69 -8.42
N ILE A 22 -12.08 -5.45 -8.45
CA ILE A 22 -11.44 -6.05 -7.28
C ILE A 22 -9.95 -5.67 -7.32
N GLY A 23 -9.38 -5.32 -6.16
CA GLY A 23 -7.95 -5.02 -6.05
C GLY A 23 -7.41 -5.45 -4.70
N LEU A 24 -6.27 -6.15 -4.73
CA LEU A 24 -5.53 -6.60 -3.56
C LEU A 24 -4.66 -5.46 -3.00
N VAL A 25 -4.74 -5.22 -1.70
CA VAL A 25 -3.88 -4.30 -0.96
C VAL A 25 -3.24 -5.07 0.17
N ILE A 26 -1.92 -4.98 0.30
CA ILE A 26 -1.16 -5.58 1.41
C ILE A 26 -0.46 -4.44 2.12
N GLU A 27 -0.77 -4.30 3.41
CA GLU A 27 -0.09 -3.43 4.36
C GLU A 27 0.35 -4.28 5.57
N ARG A 28 1.03 -3.67 6.53
CA ARG A 28 1.41 -4.34 7.78
C ARG A 28 0.83 -3.63 9.00
N GLU A 29 0.76 -4.36 10.10
CA GLU A 29 0.50 -3.79 11.42
C GLU A 29 1.49 -2.68 11.76
N ARG A 30 0.99 -1.63 12.42
CA ARG A 30 1.79 -0.47 12.83
C ARG A 30 2.59 -0.77 14.09
N LEU A 31 3.86 -0.34 14.12
CA LEU A 31 4.62 -0.27 15.37
C LEU A 31 4.00 0.78 16.29
N ARG A 32 4.22 0.69 17.60
CA ARG A 32 3.56 1.56 18.60
C ARG A 32 3.82 3.05 18.39
N GLU A 33 4.95 3.39 17.78
CA GLU A 33 5.40 4.74 17.52
C GLU A 33 4.93 5.26 16.14
N GLU A 34 4.30 4.42 15.34
CA GLU A 34 3.79 4.77 14.01
C GLU A 34 2.36 5.31 14.12
N TRP A 35 2.13 6.43 13.45
CA TRP A 35 0.84 7.13 13.44
C TRP A 35 0.29 7.16 12.02
N ASP A 36 -1.02 6.99 11.91
CA ASP A 36 -1.77 7.21 10.67
C ASP A 36 -2.51 8.54 10.74
N ALA A 37 -2.83 9.08 9.57
CA ALA A 37 -3.61 10.30 9.44
C ALA A 37 -4.74 10.12 8.42
N LEU A 38 -5.90 10.68 8.73
CA LEU A 38 -6.91 10.99 7.73
C LEU A 38 -6.94 12.50 7.53
N ARG A 39 -6.87 12.94 6.28
CA ARG A 39 -6.77 14.35 5.90
C ARG A 39 -7.73 14.67 4.75
N TYR A 40 -8.45 15.79 4.86
CA TYR A 40 -9.13 16.44 3.76
C TYR A 40 -8.41 17.73 3.40
N LEU A 41 -8.41 18.07 2.12
CA LEU A 41 -7.78 19.28 1.58
C LEU A 41 -8.85 20.29 1.16
N VAL A 42 -8.47 21.57 1.13
CA VAL A 42 -9.30 22.59 0.51
C VAL A 42 -9.39 22.31 -0.99
N GLU A 43 -10.58 22.46 -1.56
CA GLU A 43 -10.81 22.17 -2.97
C GLU A 43 -9.87 22.99 -3.88
N GLY A 44 -9.17 22.30 -4.77
CA GLY A 44 -8.23 22.92 -5.71
C GLY A 44 -6.90 23.35 -5.11
N THR A 45 -6.62 23.08 -3.84
CA THR A 45 -5.34 23.42 -3.20
C THR A 45 -4.70 22.22 -2.49
N THR A 46 -3.50 22.42 -1.95
CA THR A 46 -2.81 21.45 -1.09
C THR A 46 -2.92 21.81 0.39
N ASP A 47 -3.75 22.80 0.72
CA ASP A 47 -3.96 23.26 2.09
C ASP A 47 -4.87 22.29 2.84
N ILE A 48 -4.57 22.10 4.12
CA ILE A 48 -5.32 21.18 4.98
C ILE A 48 -6.65 21.82 5.35
N LEU A 49 -7.76 21.15 5.01
CA LEU A 49 -9.10 21.50 5.47
C LEU A 49 -9.40 20.85 6.82
N TYR A 50 -9.01 19.59 7.00
CA TYR A 50 -9.24 18.82 8.21
C TYR A 50 -8.20 17.71 8.33
N GLU A 51 -7.68 17.46 9.53
CA GLU A 51 -6.73 16.40 9.80
C GLU A 51 -6.94 15.76 11.18
N ARG A 52 -6.89 14.43 11.22
CA ARG A 52 -6.85 13.65 12.48
C ARG A 52 -5.75 12.60 12.41
N TRP A 53 -4.91 12.60 13.45
CA TRP A 53 -3.86 11.62 13.67
C TRP A 53 -4.28 10.61 14.73
N PHE A 54 -4.04 9.33 14.46
CA PHE A 54 -4.44 8.24 15.35
C PHE A 54 -3.46 7.06 15.27
N TYR A 55 -3.44 6.23 16.31
CA TYR A 55 -2.76 4.94 16.27
C TYR A 55 -3.69 3.91 15.61
N CYS A 56 -3.24 3.34 14.50
CA CYS A 56 -4.03 2.41 13.71
C CYS A 56 -3.82 0.96 14.20
N GLN A 57 -4.87 0.38 14.77
CA GLN A 57 -4.98 -1.03 15.12
C GLN A 57 -5.89 -1.77 14.12
N ASP A 58 -6.98 -1.13 13.70
CA ASP A 58 -7.90 -1.61 12.68
C ASP A 58 -8.36 -0.43 11.84
N LEU A 59 -7.75 -0.28 10.66
CA LEU A 59 -8.00 0.83 9.76
C LEU A 59 -9.48 0.90 9.34
N GLY A 60 -10.10 -0.25 9.05
CA GLY A 60 -11.47 -0.29 8.53
C GLY A 60 -12.48 0.25 9.53
N SER A 61 -12.38 -0.17 10.79
CA SER A 61 -13.30 0.29 11.85
C SER A 61 -12.97 1.69 12.36
N GLN A 62 -11.68 2.08 12.42
CA GLN A 62 -11.27 3.37 12.98
C GLN A 62 -11.45 4.55 12.03
N LEU A 63 -11.46 4.34 10.71
CA LEU A 63 -11.68 5.44 9.76
C LEU A 63 -13.13 5.96 9.76
N VAL A 64 -14.12 5.07 9.95
CA VAL A 64 -15.55 5.42 9.92
C VAL A 64 -15.91 6.57 10.89
N PRO A 65 -15.59 6.51 12.20
CA PRO A 65 -15.93 7.59 13.12
C PRO A 65 -15.20 8.90 12.78
N ILE A 66 -13.97 8.87 12.27
CA ILE A 66 -13.22 10.07 11.88
C ILE A 66 -13.88 10.75 10.66
N ILE A 67 -14.36 9.97 9.71
CA ILE A 67 -15.09 10.47 8.54
C ILE A 67 -16.43 11.09 8.97
N GLN A 68 -17.16 10.43 9.86
CA GLN A 68 -18.41 10.95 10.41
C GLN A 68 -18.20 12.24 11.21
N GLU A 69 -17.12 12.33 11.99
CA GLU A 69 -16.70 13.55 12.66
C GLU A 69 -16.52 14.68 11.65
N PHE A 70 -15.70 14.48 10.61
CA PHE A 70 -15.47 15.47 9.55
C PHE A 70 -16.78 15.95 8.93
N GLN A 71 -17.69 15.05 8.57
CA GLN A 71 -18.98 15.39 7.96
C GLN A 71 -19.88 16.25 8.86
N SER A 72 -19.62 16.26 10.19
CA SER A 72 -20.36 17.07 11.14
C SER A 72 -19.76 18.47 11.38
N THR A 73 -18.54 18.74 10.90
CA THR A 73 -17.83 19.97 11.22
C THR A 73 -18.19 21.16 10.32
N GLU A 74 -17.81 22.37 10.76
CA GLU A 74 -17.97 23.58 9.95
C GLU A 74 -17.02 23.60 8.76
N GLU A 75 -15.85 22.97 8.85
CA GLU A 75 -14.91 22.80 7.73
C GLU A 75 -15.57 22.06 6.56
N TYR A 76 -16.31 20.98 6.83
CA TYR A 76 -17.06 20.27 5.79
C TYR A 76 -18.17 21.13 5.18
N LYS A 77 -18.91 21.87 6.01
CA LYS A 77 -20.03 22.72 5.54
C LYS A 77 -19.56 23.92 4.72
N THR A 78 -18.42 24.51 5.08
CA THR A 78 -17.95 25.79 4.53
C THR A 78 -16.83 25.62 3.51
N GLY A 79 -16.15 24.47 3.51
CA GLY A 79 -14.92 24.25 2.73
C GLY A 79 -13.74 25.10 3.20
N LYS A 80 -13.80 25.70 4.40
CA LYS A 80 -12.79 26.61 4.92
C LYS A 80 -12.14 26.04 6.19
N PRO A 81 -10.80 26.14 6.32
CA PRO A 81 -10.13 25.76 7.55
C PRO A 81 -10.55 26.62 8.75
N SER A 82 -10.50 26.05 9.95
CA SER A 82 -10.71 26.74 11.23
C SER A 82 -9.67 26.30 12.27
N GLU A 83 -9.78 26.81 13.50
CA GLU A 83 -8.96 26.35 14.63
C GLU A 83 -9.13 24.85 14.94
N ASN A 84 -10.23 24.23 14.49
CA ASN A 84 -10.51 22.80 14.67
C ASN A 84 -10.01 21.91 13.50
N SER A 85 -9.46 22.50 12.44
CA SER A 85 -8.90 21.78 11.29
C SER A 85 -7.73 20.88 11.71
N ILE A 86 -6.85 21.38 12.59
CA ILE A 86 -5.65 20.68 13.04
C ILE A 86 -5.59 20.75 14.56
N LEU A 87 -5.94 19.65 15.23
CA LEU A 87 -5.97 19.60 16.71
C LEU A 87 -4.61 19.31 17.35
N ARG A 88 -3.63 18.83 16.57
CA ARG A 88 -2.29 18.54 17.06
C ARG A 88 -1.25 18.67 15.94
N PRO A 89 0.01 18.98 16.27
CA PRO A 89 1.09 18.98 15.29
C PRO A 89 1.28 17.60 14.65
N ALA A 90 1.61 17.59 13.36
CA ALA A 90 1.92 16.36 12.64
C ALA A 90 3.14 15.65 13.27
N PRO A 91 3.05 14.35 13.63
CA PRO A 91 4.17 13.57 14.17
C PRO A 91 5.33 13.41 13.17
N TYR A 92 5.06 13.54 11.87
CA TYR A 92 6.06 13.54 10.81
C TYR A 92 5.60 14.39 9.62
N SER A 93 6.56 14.80 8.78
CA SER A 93 6.27 15.43 7.49
C SER A 93 6.00 14.40 6.40
N ASP A 94 5.10 14.73 5.49
CA ASP A 94 4.86 13.95 4.26
C ASP A 94 6.15 13.84 3.42
N ASP A 95 6.33 12.71 2.74
CA ASP A 95 7.39 12.57 1.75
C ASP A 95 6.96 13.24 0.44
N LYS A 96 7.67 14.31 0.08
CA LYS A 96 7.47 15.08 -1.17
C LYS A 96 8.61 14.90 -2.17
N THR A 97 9.58 14.06 -1.83
CA THR A 97 10.83 13.89 -2.59
C THR A 97 10.88 12.58 -3.35
N GLN A 98 10.17 11.57 -2.86
CA GLN A 98 10.14 10.26 -3.50
C GLN A 98 9.36 10.32 -4.81
N GLU A 99 10.05 10.03 -5.92
CA GLU A 99 9.38 9.76 -7.19
C GLU A 99 8.60 8.44 -7.09
N LEU A 100 7.33 8.49 -7.48
CA LEU A 100 6.47 7.32 -7.55
C LEU A 100 6.80 6.51 -8.80
N MET A 101 6.85 5.20 -8.64
CA MET A 101 6.96 4.32 -9.80
C MET A 101 5.65 4.30 -10.60
N THR A 102 5.75 4.15 -11.91
CA THR A 102 4.57 3.88 -12.74
C THR A 102 4.08 2.45 -12.48
N PRO A 103 2.77 2.24 -12.25
CA PRO A 103 2.21 0.89 -12.22
C PRO A 103 2.53 0.13 -13.52
N PHE A 104 2.88 -1.13 -13.41
CA PHE A 104 3.25 -1.96 -14.55
C PHE A 104 2.51 -3.29 -14.54
N SER A 105 2.33 -3.90 -15.73
CA SER A 105 1.65 -5.19 -15.89
C SER A 105 2.47 -6.32 -15.24
N LEU A 106 1.87 -7.04 -14.29
CA LEU A 106 2.52 -8.18 -13.66
C LEU A 106 2.78 -9.30 -14.67
N ASN A 107 1.83 -9.56 -15.57
CA ASN A 107 1.96 -10.61 -16.58
C ASN A 107 3.09 -10.33 -17.56
N GLU A 108 3.17 -9.11 -18.10
CA GLU A 108 4.25 -8.73 -19.02
C GLU A 108 5.62 -8.77 -18.32
N TRP A 109 5.67 -8.36 -17.04
CA TRP A 109 6.89 -8.46 -16.25
C TRP A 109 7.29 -9.93 -16.06
N LEU A 110 6.35 -10.83 -15.71
CA LEU A 110 6.62 -12.25 -15.55
C LEU A 110 7.14 -12.87 -16.86
N GLU A 111 6.50 -12.58 -17.99
CA GLU A 111 6.91 -13.08 -19.31
C GLU A 111 8.31 -12.59 -19.71
N THR A 112 8.58 -11.29 -19.50
CA THR A 112 9.88 -10.67 -19.81
C THR A 112 11.00 -11.28 -18.97
N ASN A 113 10.72 -11.63 -17.72
CA ASN A 113 11.72 -12.11 -16.76
C ASN A 113 11.75 -13.65 -16.61
N ALA A 114 10.88 -14.40 -17.29
CA ALA A 114 10.72 -15.84 -17.11
C ALA A 114 12.04 -16.62 -17.21
N LYS A 115 12.83 -16.37 -18.27
CA LYS A 115 14.12 -17.06 -18.47
C LYS A 115 15.14 -16.77 -17.37
N GLU A 116 15.12 -15.56 -16.83
CA GLU A 116 16.03 -15.17 -15.76
C GLU A 116 15.59 -15.79 -14.43
N ILE A 117 14.29 -15.76 -14.14
CA ILE A 117 13.72 -16.41 -12.94
C ILE A 117 13.98 -17.91 -12.98
N ASP A 118 13.75 -18.58 -14.12
CA ASP A 118 14.02 -20.02 -14.25
C ASP A 118 15.50 -20.37 -14.05
N LYS A 119 16.40 -19.47 -14.44
CA LYS A 119 17.86 -19.64 -14.28
C LYS A 119 18.32 -19.35 -12.85
N LEU A 120 17.79 -18.31 -12.22
CA LEU A 120 18.24 -17.81 -10.91
C LEU A 120 17.41 -18.35 -9.73
N GLY A 121 16.27 -18.97 -9.99
CA GLY A 121 15.28 -19.42 -9.01
C GLY A 121 14.38 -18.33 -8.45
N SER A 122 14.81 -17.06 -8.51
CA SER A 122 14.01 -15.94 -8.01
C SER A 122 14.43 -14.61 -8.60
N LYS A 123 13.53 -13.63 -8.57
CA LYS A 123 13.82 -12.23 -8.90
C LYS A 123 12.96 -11.27 -8.07
N PRO A 124 13.53 -10.23 -7.44
CA PRO A 124 12.74 -9.16 -6.83
C PRO A 124 11.85 -8.47 -7.85
N LEU A 125 10.56 -8.32 -7.53
CA LEU A 125 9.57 -7.64 -8.39
C LEU A 125 9.81 -6.14 -8.43
N PHE A 126 10.20 -5.56 -7.30
CA PHE A 126 10.55 -4.15 -7.17
C PHE A 126 12.06 -4.02 -6.94
N SER A 127 12.70 -3.11 -7.68
CA SER A 127 14.14 -2.83 -7.59
C SER A 127 14.50 -1.69 -6.64
N ASN A 128 13.49 -1.04 -6.05
CA ASN A 128 13.68 0.10 -5.16
C ASN A 128 14.03 -0.35 -3.74
N LYS A 129 14.81 0.48 -3.02
CA LYS A 129 15.13 0.28 -1.60
C LYS A 129 13.96 0.68 -0.70
N LEU A 130 12.77 0.18 -0.97
CA LEU A 130 11.62 0.33 -0.09
C LEU A 130 11.61 -0.80 0.95
N LYS A 131 10.85 -0.60 2.03
CA LYS A 131 10.77 -1.57 3.14
C LYS A 131 10.06 -2.87 2.75
N SER A 132 9.11 -2.81 1.82
CA SER A 132 8.37 -4.00 1.38
C SER A 132 9.18 -4.76 0.35
N GLU A 133 9.43 -6.02 0.64
CA GLU A 133 10.11 -6.94 -0.26
C GLU A 133 9.07 -7.82 -0.96
N VAL A 134 9.07 -7.80 -2.29
CA VAL A 134 8.23 -8.68 -3.11
C VAL A 134 9.13 -9.41 -4.08
N THR A 135 9.18 -10.73 -3.94
CA THR A 135 10.06 -11.60 -4.73
C THR A 135 9.22 -12.62 -5.47
N VAL A 136 9.48 -12.76 -6.77
CA VAL A 136 8.91 -13.83 -7.58
C VAL A 136 9.87 -15.00 -7.57
N PHE A 137 9.36 -16.17 -7.17
CA PHE A 137 10.08 -17.43 -7.20
C PHE A 137 9.62 -18.27 -8.39
N GLY A 138 10.53 -19.00 -9.01
CA GLY A 138 10.28 -19.84 -10.17
C GLY A 138 11.48 -20.71 -10.46
N GLY A 139 11.53 -21.35 -11.63
CA GLY A 139 12.44 -22.47 -11.84
C GLY A 139 12.05 -23.67 -10.98
N ASN A 140 12.52 -24.86 -11.33
CA ASN A 140 12.26 -26.08 -10.56
C ASN A 140 13.13 -26.13 -9.30
N THR A 141 13.06 -25.09 -8.47
CA THR A 141 13.90 -24.86 -7.31
C THR A 141 13.08 -24.84 -6.02
N SER A 142 13.69 -25.30 -4.93
CA SER A 142 13.13 -25.23 -3.59
C SER A 142 13.75 -24.04 -2.86
N HIS A 143 12.93 -23.25 -2.19
CA HIS A 143 13.37 -22.09 -1.43
C HIS A 143 12.97 -22.24 0.04
N GLN A 144 13.93 -22.02 0.94
CA GLN A 144 13.64 -21.90 2.37
C GLN A 144 13.60 -20.42 2.72
N ILE A 145 12.42 -19.92 3.06
CA ILE A 145 12.21 -18.54 3.48
C ILE A 145 12.20 -18.52 5.00
N SER A 146 13.15 -17.80 5.60
CA SER A 146 13.20 -17.52 7.03
C SER A 146 12.98 -16.03 7.22
N SER A 147 11.83 -15.66 7.81
CA SER A 147 11.48 -14.27 8.08
C SER A 147 11.06 -14.11 9.54
N HIS A 148 11.41 -12.97 10.13
CA HIS A 148 10.88 -12.53 11.42
C HIS A 148 9.50 -11.88 11.30
N PHE A 149 9.02 -11.69 10.06
CA PHE A 149 7.75 -11.06 9.73
C PHE A 149 6.82 -12.06 9.04
N GLU A 150 5.54 -11.76 9.07
CA GLU A 150 4.54 -12.50 8.30
C GLU A 150 4.90 -12.50 6.81
N THR A 151 4.65 -13.65 6.17
CA THR A 151 4.95 -13.85 4.75
C THR A 151 3.70 -14.32 4.04
N PHE A 152 3.30 -13.60 3.00
CA PHE A 152 2.18 -13.95 2.13
C PHE A 152 2.70 -14.60 0.85
N LEU A 153 2.27 -15.84 0.58
CA LEU A 153 2.62 -16.57 -0.65
C LEU A 153 1.42 -16.64 -1.58
N LEU A 154 1.61 -16.22 -2.83
CA LEU A 154 0.61 -16.30 -3.89
C LEU A 154 1.16 -17.08 -5.08
N GLN A 155 0.62 -18.28 -5.30
CA GLN A 155 0.95 -19.07 -6.50
C GLN A 155 0.21 -18.49 -7.70
N VAL A 156 0.94 -17.80 -8.59
CA VAL A 156 0.36 -17.13 -9.77
C VAL A 156 0.27 -18.03 -11.01
N ALA A 157 1.10 -19.07 -11.11
CA ALA A 157 1.11 -20.03 -12.21
C ALA A 157 1.64 -21.40 -11.76
N THR A 158 1.28 -22.48 -12.44
CA THR A 158 1.84 -23.82 -12.22
C THR A 158 2.34 -24.41 -13.53
N ASN A 159 3.37 -25.27 -13.46
CA ASN A 159 3.69 -26.14 -14.58
C ASN A 159 2.53 -27.13 -14.74
N ARG A 160 1.90 -27.16 -15.92
CA ARG A 160 0.74 -28.02 -16.26
C ARG A 160 1.01 -29.54 -16.16
N GLY A 161 2.13 -29.99 -15.58
CA GLY A 161 2.57 -31.38 -15.60
C GLY A 161 3.04 -32.00 -14.28
N GLN A 162 3.24 -31.26 -13.18
CA GLN A 162 3.68 -31.86 -11.91
C GLN A 162 3.10 -31.11 -10.70
N GLN A 163 2.00 -31.63 -10.16
CA GLN A 163 1.57 -31.32 -8.80
C GLN A 163 2.15 -32.37 -7.86
N GLN A 164 3.11 -31.97 -7.02
CA GLN A 164 3.35 -32.62 -5.73
C GLN A 164 3.53 -31.53 -4.69
N TYR A 165 2.50 -31.35 -3.86
CA TYR A 165 2.56 -30.47 -2.70
C TYR A 165 3.05 -31.27 -1.49
N ARG A 166 4.05 -30.76 -0.79
CA ARG A 166 4.28 -31.05 0.64
C ARG A 166 4.45 -29.71 1.34
N ILE A 167 3.59 -29.48 2.33
CA ILE A 167 3.70 -28.37 3.31
C ILE A 167 4.75 -28.77 4.34
#